data_AF-A0AAV5VN03-F1
#
_entry.id   AF-A0AAV5VN03-F1
#
_cell.length_a   1.000
_cell.length_b   1.000
_cell.length_c   1.000
_cell.angle_alpha   90.00
_cell.angle_beta   90.00
_cell.angle_gamma   90.00
#
_symmetry.space_group_name_H-M   'P 1'
#
loop_
_entity.id
_entity.type
_entity.pdbx_description
1 polymer ?
#
loop_
_entity_poly.entity_id
_entity_poly.type
_entity_poly.pdbx_seq_one_letter_code
_entity_poly.pdbx_strand_id
1 'polypeptide(L)'
;NTAAIKHVEALLDKITSKSTTFERNCVIREWKSKEMDEETARQIVGSLYERAVRNHDLCQFYAYLCAGKVRHYSFFKYEAKGFLSELLRLTLRMFDEEPNCLETRDTREKSRRLCNIALV
;
A
#
# COMPACT_ATOMS: atom_id res chain seq x y z
N ASN A 1 4.92 2.71 19.19
CA ASN A 1 4.43 2.55 17.80
C ASN A 1 3.49 1.38 17.58
N THR A 2 3.60 0.28 18.32
CA THR A 2 2.75 -0.92 18.16
C THR A 2 1.24 -0.65 18.21
N ALA A 3 0.76 0.32 19.00
CA ALA A 3 -0.66 0.68 19.04
C ALA A 3 -1.15 1.38 17.76
N ALA A 4 -0.33 2.25 17.16
CA ALA A 4 -0.67 2.94 15.92
C ALA A 4 -0.72 1.97 14.74
N ILE A 5 0.22 1.03 14.69
CA ILE A 5 0.28 -0.03 13.68
C ILE A 5 -0.96 -0.92 13.77
N LYS A 6 -1.27 -1.44 14.97
CA LYS A 6 -2.47 -2.27 15.19
C LYS A 6 -3.76 -1.56 14.80
N HIS A 7 -3.86 -0.26 15.07
CA HIS A 7 -5.02 0.54 14.66
C HIS A 7 -5.17 0.59 13.14
N VAL A 8 -4.08 0.81 12.43
CA VAL A 8 -4.07 0.84 10.97
C VAL A 8 -4.37 -0.55 10.40
N GLU A 9 -3.81 -1.61 10.97
CA GLU A 9 -4.13 -2.98 10.55
C GLU A 9 -5.62 -3.28 10.73
N ALA A 10 -6.20 -2.92 11.88
CA ALA A 10 -7.63 -3.06 12.13
C ALA A 10 -8.48 -2.20 11.18
N LEU A 11 -7.99 -1.04 10.75
CA LEU A 11 -8.63 -0.21 9.73
C LEU A 11 -8.66 -0.92 8.36
N LEU A 12 -7.54 -1.52 7.97
CA LEU A 12 -7.40 -2.23 6.71
C LEU A 12 -8.19 -3.54 6.69
N ASP A 13 -8.33 -4.22 7.83
CA ASP A 13 -9.13 -5.46 7.98
C ASP A 13 -10.63 -5.23 7.79
N LYS A 14 -11.12 -3.98 7.95
CA LYS A 14 -12.52 -3.64 7.67
C LYS A 14 -12.86 -3.65 6.17
N ILE A 15 -11.86 -3.63 5.29
CA ILE A 15 -12.08 -3.57 3.85
C ILE A 15 -11.90 -4.95 3.22
N THR A 16 -12.96 -5.40 2.57
CA THR A 16 -13.01 -6.62 1.76
C THR A 16 -13.34 -6.26 0.31
N SER A 17 -13.22 -7.22 -0.61
CA SER A 17 -13.63 -7.02 -2.01
C SER A 17 -15.09 -6.60 -2.16
N LYS A 18 -15.95 -6.96 -1.19
CA LYS A 18 -17.38 -6.61 -1.13
C LYS A 18 -17.67 -5.27 -0.43
N SER A 19 -16.67 -4.61 0.15
CA SER A 19 -16.89 -3.34 0.84
C SER A 19 -17.39 -2.26 -0.12
N THR A 20 -18.38 -1.51 0.33
CA THR A 20 -19.01 -0.39 -0.36
C THR A 20 -18.04 0.77 -0.56
N THR A 21 -18.36 1.66 -1.51
CA THR A 21 -17.64 2.91 -1.72
C THR A 21 -17.60 3.78 -0.46
N PHE A 22 -18.68 3.79 0.33
CA PHE A 22 -18.75 4.55 1.57
C PHE A 22 -17.75 4.04 2.61
N GLU A 23 -17.71 2.72 2.86
CA GLU A 23 -16.76 2.11 3.80
C GLU A 23 -15.31 2.38 3.40
N ARG A 24 -15.00 2.23 2.10
CA ARG A 24 -13.68 2.56 1.54
C ARG A 24 -13.31 4.02 1.78
N ASN A 25 -14.24 4.95 1.57
CA ASN A 25 -14.01 6.38 1.80
C ASN A 25 -13.80 6.73 3.28
N CYS A 26 -14.51 6.06 4.20
CA CYS A 26 -14.29 6.21 5.64
C CYS A 26 -12.86 5.82 6.03
N VAL A 27 -12.38 4.69 5.52
CA VAL A 27 -11.00 4.21 5.73
C VAL A 27 -9.98 5.17 5.14
N ILE A 28 -10.19 5.66 3.92
CA ILE A 28 -9.30 6.65 3.26
C ILE A 28 -9.17 7.92 4.13
N ARG A 29 -10.28 8.42 4.65
CA ARG A 29 -10.29 9.66 5.45
C ARG A 29 -9.49 9.48 6.73
N GLU A 30 -9.76 8.40 7.47
CA GLU A 30 -9.08 8.08 8.72
C GLU A 30 -7.58 7.82 8.52
N TRP A 31 -7.24 7.13 7.43
CA TRP A 31 -5.86 6.89 7.00
C TRP A 31 -5.09 8.19 6.75
N LYS A 32 -5.69 9.14 6.01
CA LYS A 32 -5.03 10.41 5.69
C LYS A 32 -4.73 11.23 6.95
N SER A 33 -5.69 11.34 7.86
CA SER A 33 -5.55 12.15 9.09
C SER A 33 -4.58 11.58 10.13
N LYS A 34 -4.13 10.33 9.98
CA LYS A 34 -3.32 9.68 11.01
C LYS A 34 -1.86 10.11 10.94
N GLU A 35 -1.40 10.98 11.83
CA GLU A 35 0.03 11.25 11.94
C GLU A 35 0.80 10.01 12.40
N MET A 36 1.97 9.81 11.83
CA MET A 36 2.83 8.67 12.10
C MET A 36 4.28 9.06 11.83
N ASP A 37 5.18 8.61 12.70
CA ASP A 37 6.62 8.75 12.48
C ASP A 37 7.11 7.88 11.32
N GLU A 38 8.35 8.12 10.92
CA GLU A 38 8.99 7.49 9.77
C GLU A 38 9.10 5.96 9.91
N GLU A 39 9.34 5.44 11.11
CA GLU A 39 9.44 4.00 11.35
C GLU A 39 8.06 3.33 11.23
N THR A 40 7.04 3.94 11.81
CA THR A 40 5.65 3.48 11.73
C THR A 40 5.15 3.51 10.29
N ALA A 41 5.46 4.59 9.56
CA ALA A 41 5.18 4.73 8.13
C ALA A 41 5.77 3.56 7.33
N ARG A 42 7.06 3.24 7.53
CA ARG A 42 7.72 2.13 6.83
C ARG A 42 7.06 0.78 7.09
N GLN A 43 6.77 0.47 8.35
CA GLN A 43 6.14 -0.80 8.72
C GLN A 43 4.73 -0.94 8.12
N ILE A 44 3.96 0.15 8.09
CA ILE A 44 2.62 0.13 7.49
C ILE A 44 2.69 -0.04 5.97
N VAL A 45 3.64 0.63 5.29
CA VAL A 45 3.85 0.46 3.85
C VAL A 45 4.19 -1.00 3.53
N GLY A 46 5.05 -1.64 4.34
CA GLY A 46 5.31 -3.08 4.26
C GLY A 46 4.04 -3.92 4.39
N SER A 47 3.21 -3.66 5.41
CA SER A 47 1.93 -4.37 5.61
C SER A 47 0.94 -4.17 4.45
N LEU A 48 0.83 -2.95 3.92
CA LEU A 48 0.02 -2.64 2.74
C LEU A 48 0.51 -3.39 1.50
N TYR A 49 1.82 -3.44 1.28
CA TYR A 49 2.43 -4.17 0.18
C TYR A 49 2.11 -5.67 0.29
N GLU A 50 2.35 -6.30 1.44
CA GLU A 50 2.03 -7.72 1.63
C GLU A 50 0.55 -8.03 1.44
N ARG A 51 -0.34 -7.13 1.87
CA ARG A 51 -1.79 -7.26 1.68
C ARG A 51 -2.18 -7.10 0.22
N ALA A 52 -1.55 -6.19 -0.53
CA ALA A 52 -1.78 -6.00 -1.97
C ALA A 52 -1.31 -7.20 -2.79
N VAL A 53 -0.17 -7.80 -2.41
CA VAL A 53 0.33 -9.05 -2.98
C VAL A 53 -0.64 -10.20 -2.70
N ARG A 54 -1.24 -10.28 -1.50
CA ARG A 54 -2.17 -11.36 -1.13
C ARG A 54 -3.61 -11.17 -1.64
N ASN A 55 -4.10 -9.94 -1.75
CA ASN A 55 -5.49 -9.61 -2.05
C ASN A 55 -5.59 -8.76 -3.34
N HIS A 56 -5.62 -9.43 -4.48
CA HIS A 56 -5.57 -8.78 -5.79
C HIS A 56 -6.75 -7.83 -6.06
N ASP A 57 -7.95 -8.18 -5.61
CA ASP A 57 -9.16 -7.37 -5.77
C ASP A 57 -9.06 -6.00 -5.06
N LEU A 58 -8.20 -5.91 -4.05
CA LEU A 58 -8.00 -4.70 -3.25
C LEU A 58 -6.67 -3.99 -3.53
N CYS A 59 -5.85 -4.52 -4.44
CA CYS A 59 -4.56 -3.95 -4.79
C CYS A 59 -4.67 -2.46 -5.16
N GLN A 60 -5.63 -2.11 -6.02
CA GLN A 60 -5.87 -0.71 -6.42
C GLN A 60 -6.33 0.17 -5.25
N PHE A 61 -7.05 -0.41 -4.29
CA PHE A 61 -7.48 0.32 -3.09
C PHE A 61 -6.30 0.61 -2.16
N TYR A 62 -5.45 -0.38 -1.89
CA TYR A 62 -4.23 -0.18 -1.12
C TYR A 62 -3.29 0.82 -1.78
N ALA A 63 -3.23 0.81 -3.12
CA ALA A 63 -2.50 1.80 -3.89
C ALA A 63 -2.97 3.22 -3.62
N TYR A 64 -4.28 3.40 -3.67
CA TYR A 64 -4.93 4.68 -3.43
C TYR A 64 -4.67 5.20 -2.01
N LEU A 65 -4.57 4.30 -1.01
CA LEU A 65 -4.16 4.67 0.34
C LEU A 65 -2.72 5.22 0.36
N CYS A 66 -1.76 4.50 -0.23
CA CYS A 66 -0.36 4.96 -0.31
C CYS A 66 -0.26 6.34 -0.99
N ALA A 67 -0.85 6.50 -2.17
CA ALA A 67 -0.85 7.77 -2.91
C ALA A 67 -1.53 8.90 -2.10
N GLY A 68 -2.65 8.59 -1.44
CA GLY A 68 -3.34 9.53 -0.57
C GLY A 68 -2.48 10.02 0.60
N LYS A 69 -1.62 9.16 1.14
CA LYS A 69 -0.71 9.50 2.24
C LYS A 69 0.45 10.36 1.79
N VAL A 70 1.08 9.99 0.67
CA VAL A 70 2.16 10.77 0.06
C VAL A 70 1.70 12.20 -0.27
N ARG A 71 0.51 12.34 -0.85
CA ARG A 71 -0.08 13.67 -1.11
C ARG A 71 -0.33 14.45 0.17
N HIS A 72 -0.80 13.78 1.22
CA HIS A 72 -1.01 14.42 2.52
C HIS A 72 0.32 14.95 3.09
N TYR A 73 1.37 14.13 3.13
CA TYR A 73 2.69 14.60 3.59
C TYR A 73 3.24 15.75 2.75
N SER A 74 3.12 15.66 1.42
CA SER A 74 3.57 16.71 0.50
C SER A 74 2.84 18.03 0.73
N PHE A 75 1.51 17.98 0.99
CA PHE A 75 0.69 19.15 1.25
C PHE A 75 1.07 19.84 2.57
N PHE A 76 1.35 19.07 3.62
CA PHE A 76 1.70 19.59 4.94
C PHE A 76 3.22 19.81 5.14
N LYS A 77 4.03 19.69 4.08
CA LYS A 77 5.50 19.80 4.11
C LYS A 77 6.17 18.88 5.15
N TYR A 78 5.54 17.76 5.47
CA TYR A 78 6.15 16.72 6.30
C TYR A 78 7.19 15.95 5.47
N GLU A 79 8.27 15.50 6.10
CA GLU A 79 9.25 14.65 5.43
C GLU A 79 8.65 13.28 5.12
N ALA A 80 8.15 13.11 3.88
CA ALA A 80 7.68 11.82 3.36
C ALA A 80 8.82 10.86 3.00
N LYS A 81 10.09 11.21 3.31
CA LYS A 81 11.28 10.57 2.75
C LYS A 81 11.32 9.08 3.04
N GLY A 82 11.10 8.66 4.29
CA GLY A 82 11.06 7.23 4.63
C GLY A 82 9.87 6.48 4.08
N PHE A 83 8.69 7.10 4.00
CA PHE A 83 7.49 6.47 3.41
C PHE A 83 7.72 6.20 1.90
N LEU A 84 8.22 7.20 1.18
CA LEU A 84 8.52 7.09 -0.25
C LEU A 84 9.70 6.15 -0.54
N SER A 85 10.76 6.23 0.28
CA SER A 85 11.93 5.37 0.13
C SER A 85 11.57 3.90 0.34
N GLU A 86 10.70 3.59 1.30
CA GLU A 86 10.26 2.22 1.55
C GLU A 86 9.31 1.70 0.48
N LEU A 87 8.39 2.55 0.00
CA LEU A 87 7.54 2.24 -1.14
C LEU A 87 8.41 1.88 -2.37
N LEU A 88 9.40 2.72 -2.68
CA LEU A 88 10.33 2.47 -3.80
C LEU A 88 11.14 1.18 -3.58
N ARG A 89 11.66 0.95 -2.37
CA ARG A 89 12.44 -0.25 -2.03
C ARG A 89 11.64 -1.53 -2.23
N LEU A 90 10.40 -1.56 -1.76
CA LEU A 90 9.51 -2.72 -1.90
C LEU A 90 9.13 -2.95 -3.37
N THR A 91 8.87 -1.88 -4.11
CA THR A 91 8.59 -1.96 -5.55
C THR A 91 9.78 -2.51 -6.32
N LEU A 92 11.00 -2.05 -6.05
CA LEU A 92 12.21 -2.56 -6.71
C LEU A 92 12.47 -4.03 -6.39
N ARG A 93 12.37 -4.40 -5.11
CA ARG A 93 12.52 -5.79 -4.65
C ARG A 93 11.55 -6.75 -5.38
N MET A 94 10.33 -6.29 -5.65
CA MET A 94 9.34 -7.06 -6.39
C MET A 94 9.79 -7.40 -7.82
N PHE A 95 10.46 -6.46 -8.50
CA PHE A 95 11.00 -6.70 -9.84
C PHE A 95 12.23 -7.60 -9.81
N ASP A 96 13.07 -7.48 -8.78
CA ASP A 96 14.26 -8.32 -8.60
C ASP A 96 13.91 -9.78 -8.28
N GLU A 97 12.82 -10.03 -7.54
CA GLU A 97 12.38 -11.39 -7.20
C GLU A 97 11.72 -12.14 -8.39
N GLU A 98 11.29 -11.43 -9.45
CA GLU A 98 10.57 -12.01 -10.61
C GLU A 98 11.11 -11.53 -11.98
N PRO A 99 12.37 -11.82 -12.35
CA PRO A 99 12.97 -11.33 -13.60
C PRO A 99 12.32 -11.91 -14.87
N ASN A 100 11.65 -13.07 -14.78
CA ASN A 100 11.06 -13.80 -15.92
C ASN A 100 9.52 -13.76 -15.94
N CYS A 101 8.92 -12.72 -15.39
CA CYS A 101 7.47 -12.63 -15.22
C CYS A 101 6.68 -12.73 -16.56
N LEU A 102 7.29 -12.55 -17.72
CA LEU A 102 6.60 -12.57 -19.02
C LEU A 102 6.49 -13.96 -19.70
N GLU A 103 7.07 -15.03 -19.17
CA GLU A 103 7.29 -16.28 -19.94
C GLU A 103 6.10 -17.25 -20.00
N THR A 104 5.14 -17.17 -19.07
CA THR A 104 3.96 -18.05 -18.99
C THR A 104 2.64 -17.27 -18.76
N ARG A 105 1.50 -17.95 -18.89
CA ARG A 105 0.16 -17.32 -18.70
C ARG A 105 -0.09 -16.96 -17.23
N ASP A 106 0.33 -17.82 -16.30
CA ASP A 106 0.29 -17.52 -14.86
C ASP A 106 1.29 -16.42 -14.49
N THR A 107 2.48 -16.41 -15.10
CA THR A 107 3.43 -15.32 -14.85
C THR A 107 2.96 -14.01 -15.48
N ARG A 108 2.11 -13.98 -16.52
CA ARG A 108 1.46 -12.74 -17.01
C ARG A 108 0.45 -12.17 -16.03
N GLU A 109 -0.38 -13.01 -15.42
CA GLU A 109 -1.32 -12.60 -14.36
C GLU A 109 -0.53 -12.06 -13.16
N LYS A 110 0.57 -12.74 -12.80
CA LYS A 110 1.53 -12.31 -11.77
C LYS A 110 2.22 -10.99 -12.15
N SER A 111 2.77 -10.86 -13.35
CA SER A 111 3.36 -9.63 -13.90
C SER A 111 2.40 -8.48 -13.86
N ARG A 112 1.13 -8.71 -14.24
CA ARG A 112 0.11 -7.67 -14.20
C ARG A 112 -0.20 -7.23 -12.77
N ARG A 113 -0.13 -8.16 -11.80
CA ARG A 113 -0.21 -7.85 -10.37
C ARG A 113 1.01 -7.05 -9.91
N LEU A 114 2.23 -7.47 -10.28
CA LEU A 114 3.45 -6.74 -9.94
C LEU A 114 3.50 -5.35 -10.59
N CYS A 115 3.09 -5.22 -11.86
CA CYS A 115 2.93 -3.93 -12.54
C CYS A 115 1.86 -3.06 -11.87
N ASN A 116 0.72 -3.61 -11.45
CA ASN A 116 -0.28 -2.84 -10.72
C ASN A 116 0.22 -2.40 -9.34
N ILE A 117 1.06 -3.22 -8.68
CA ILE A 117 1.73 -2.91 -7.41
C ILE A 117 2.85 -1.87 -7.62
N ALA A 118 3.51 -1.85 -8.78
CA ALA A 118 4.55 -0.88 -9.12
C ALA A 118 4.00 0.44 -9.68
N LEU A 119 2.81 0.41 -10.27
CA LEU A 119 2.02 1.58 -10.66
C LEU A 119 1.41 2.30 -9.45
N VAL A 120 1.38 1.64 -8.28
CA VAL A 120 1.14 2.27 -6.96
C VAL A 120 2.28 3.19 -6.60
#